data_AF-A0A382L6S5-F1
#
_entry.id   AF-A0A382L6S5-F1
#
_cell.length_a   1.000
_cell.length_b   1.000
_cell.length_c   1.000
_cell.angle_alpha   90.00
_cell.angle_beta   90.00
_cell.angle_gamma   90.00
#
_symmetry.space_group_name_H-M   'P 1'
#
loop_
_entity.id
_entity.type
_entity.pdbx_description
1 polymer ?
#
loop_
_entity_poly.entity_id
_entity_poly.type
_entity_poly.pdbx_seq_one_letter_code
_entity_poly.pdbx_strand_id
1 'polypeptide(L)' 'MHIFEKNIKDLDLHIPDMAMPIANYVPYKIFDKILYVSGQAPVKEGSLIYK' A
#
# COMPACT_ATOMS: atom_id res chain seq x y z
N MET A 1 -3.51 9.28 17.99
CA MET A 1 -2.57 8.70 17.02
C MET A 1 -2.24 7.30 17.49
N HIS A 2 -2.52 6.29 16.69
CA HIS A 2 -2.12 4.92 17.01
C HIS A 2 -0.59 4.79 16.92
N ILE A 3 -0.03 3.77 17.57
CA ILE A 3 1.44 3.57 17.61
C ILE A 3 2.05 3.43 16.21
N PHE A 4 1.34 2.80 15.27
CA PHE A 4 1.81 2.65 13.89
C PHE A 4 1.84 3.99 13.13
N GLU A 5 0.82 4.85 13.30
CA GLU A 5 0.81 6.19 12.69
C GLU A 5 1.99 7.04 13.19
N LYS A 6 2.33 6.92 14.48
CA LYS A 6 3.52 7.57 15.07
C LYS A 6 4.80 7.05 14.45
N ASN A 7 4.98 5.74 14.41
CA ASN A 7 6.22 5.16 13.90
C ASN A 7 6.43 5.47 12.41
N ILE A 8 5.35 5.46 11.60
CA ILE A 8 5.40 5.84 10.18
C ILE A 8 5.85 7.30 10.04
N LYS A 9 5.26 8.20 10.82
CA LYS A 9 5.60 9.64 10.81
C LYS A 9 7.04 9.90 11.28
N ASP A 10 7.48 9.22 12.34
CA ASP A 10 8.84 9.38 12.88
C ASP A 10 9.92 8.89 11.91
N LEU A 11 9.58 7.99 10.99
CA LEU A 11 10.43 7.52 9.90
C LEU A 11 10.38 8.41 8.65
N ASP A 12 9.64 9.53 8.69
CA ASP A 12 9.38 10.41 7.54
C ASP A 12 8.78 9.65 6.33
N LEU A 13 7.97 8.63 6.63
CA LEU A 13 7.25 7.86 5.62
C LEU A 13 5.83 8.39 5.46
N HIS A 14 5.36 8.43 4.20
CA HIS A 14 3.98 8.75 3.86
C HIS A 14 3.30 7.50 3.30
N ILE A 15 2.14 7.13 3.87
CA ILE A 15 1.31 6.05 3.30
C ILE A 15 0.58 6.63 2.09
N PRO A 16 0.82 6.11 0.88
CA PRO A 16 0.17 6.62 -0.31
C PRO A 16 -1.30 6.19 -0.36
N ASP A 17 -2.05 6.84 -1.24
CA ASP A 17 -3.35 6.33 -1.66
C ASP A 17 -3.21 4.94 -2.31
N MET A 18 -4.26 4.13 -2.19
CA MET A 18 -4.28 2.78 -2.74
C MET A 18 -4.11 2.82 -4.27
N ALA A 19 -3.13 2.07 -4.78
CA ALA A 19 -2.90 1.97 -6.22
C ALA A 19 -4.06 1.27 -6.94
N MET A 20 -4.33 1.72 -8.17
CA MET A 20 -5.25 1.03 -9.06
C MET A 20 -4.63 -0.31 -9.54
N PRO A 21 -5.42 -1.39 -9.66
CA PRO A 21 -4.96 -2.63 -10.25
C PRO A 21 -4.45 -2.45 -11.69
N ILE A 22 -3.35 -3.10 -12.05
CA ILE A 22 -2.76 -3.02 -13.41
C ILE A 22 -3.46 -3.94 -14.43
N ALA A 23 -4.40 -4.77 -13.96
CA ALA A 23 -5.16 -5.72 -14.75
C ALA A 23 -6.48 -6.04 -14.03
N ASN A 24 -7.23 -7.03 -14.53
CA ASN A 24 -8.54 -7.43 -14.01
C ASN A 24 -8.45 -8.25 -12.72
N TYR A 25 -7.94 -7.65 -11.64
CA TYR A 25 -7.90 -8.19 -10.29
C TYR A 25 -8.23 -7.10 -9.25
N VAL A 26 -8.46 -7.49 -8.00
CA VAL A 26 -8.75 -6.56 -6.89
C VAL A 26 -7.48 -6.22 -6.10
N PRO A 27 -7.34 -5.01 -5.53
CA PRO A 27 -6.12 -4.61 -4.81
C PRO A 27 -5.90 -5.43 -3.52
N TYR A 28 -6.99 -5.92 -2.93
CA TYR A 28 -6.98 -6.84 -1.81
C TYR A 28 -8.25 -7.71 -1.82
N LYS A 29 -8.21 -8.83 -1.10
CA LYS A 29 -9.37 -9.67 -0.83
C LYS A 29 -9.39 -10.09 0.63
N ILE A 30 -10.54 -10.03 1.26
CA ILE A 30 -10.76 -10.60 2.60
C ILE A 30 -11.39 -11.98 2.41
N PHE A 31 -10.83 -12.99 3.07
CA PHE A 31 -11.42 -14.32 3.17
C PHE A 31 -11.34 -14.77 4.62
N ASP A 32 -12.51 -15.02 5.23
CA ASP A 32 -12.70 -15.19 6.67
C ASP A 32 -12.07 -14.04 7.49
N LYS A 33 -10.95 -14.32 8.16
CA LYS A 33 -10.23 -13.39 9.04
C LYS A 33 -8.88 -12.98 8.45
N ILE A 34 -8.62 -13.32 7.19
CA ILE A 34 -7.33 -13.08 6.52
C ILE A 34 -7.52 -12.04 5.42
N LEU A 35 -6.71 -10.99 5.47
CA LEU A 35 -6.57 -9.97 4.43
C LEU A 35 -5.41 -10.37 3.50
N TYR A 36 -5.73 -10.61 2.23
CA TYR A 36 -4.75 -10.86 1.18
C TYR A 36 -4.53 -9.59 0.38
N VAL A 37 -3.31 -9.06 0.39
CA VAL A 37 -2.91 -7.88 -0.37
C VAL A 37 -2.24 -8.33 -1.66
N SER A 38 -2.67 -7.78 -2.79
CA SER A 38 -2.05 -8.05 -4.10
C SER A 38 -0.63 -7.47 -4.16
N GLY A 39 0.16 -7.86 -5.17
CA GLY A 39 1.51 -7.34 -5.37
C GLY A 39 1.54 -5.80 -5.41
N GLN A 40 2.46 -5.20 -4.66
CA GLN A 40 2.68 -3.75 -4.61
C GLN A 40 3.95 -3.40 -5.37
N ALA A 41 3.87 -2.39 -6.23
CA ALA A 41 5.03 -1.86 -6.95
C ALA A 41 5.65 -0.68 -6.16
N PRO A 42 6.95 -0.38 -6.35
CA PRO A 42 7.58 0.79 -5.76
C PRO A 42 7.12 2.04 -6.52
N VAL A 43 5.92 2.52 -6.18
CA VAL A 43 5.28 3.70 -6.76
C VAL A 43 5.30 4.83 -5.73
N LYS A 44 5.80 5.99 -6.14
CA LYS A 44 5.71 7.24 -5.38
C LYS A 44 5.02 8.28 -6.25
N GLU A 45 3.97 8.91 -5.73
CA GLU A 45 3.23 9.97 -6.44
C GLU A 45 2.78 9.53 -7.86
N GLY A 46 2.29 8.29 -7.98
CA GLY A 46 1.85 7.72 -9.26
C GLY A 46 2.96 7.29 -10.22
N SER A 47 4.24 7.43 -9.84
CA SER A 47 5.40 7.08 -10.68
C SER A 47 6.23 5.94 -10.11
N LEU A 48 6.73 5.04 -10.96
CA LEU A 48 7.64 3.97 -10.58
C LEU A 48 9.03 4.56 -10.25
N ILE A 49 9.57 4.27 -9.06
CA ILE A 49 10.83 4.88 -8.59
C ILE A 49 12.10 4.05 -8.85
N TYR A 50 11.96 2.80 -9.31
CA TYR A 50 13.09 1.93 -9.69
C TYR A 50 12.82 1.31 -11.06
N LYS A 51 13.82 1.30 -11.95
CA LYS A 51 13.75 0.75 -13.32
C LYS A 51 14.82 -0.30 -13.52
#